data_AF-A0A3P8I6H6-F1
#
_entry.id   AF-A0A3P8I6H6-F1
#
_cell.length_a   1.000
_cell.length_b   1.000
_cell.length_c   1.000
_cell.angle_alpha   90.00
_cell.angle_beta   90.00
_cell.angle_gamma   90.00
#
_symmetry.space_group_name_H-M   'P 1'
#
loop_
_entity.id
_entity.type
_entity.pdbx_description
1 polymer ?
#
loop_
_entity_poly.entity_id
_entity_poly.type
_entity_poly.pdbx_seq_one_letter_code
_entity_poly.pdbx_strand_id
1 'polypeptide(L)' 'MYLEAPVGVGFSYSTAPSQTWDDDRTALDNYHALLHFLKKFPEYEGRRLFVTGESYAGVYVPTLSLLLLNSSRFDFQV' A
#
# COMPACT_ATOMS: atom_id res chain seq x y z
N MET A 1 5.68 -6.92 6.44
CA MET A 1 6.21 -5.64 5.93
C MET A 1 5.56 -4.53 6.73
N TYR A 2 6.31 -3.52 7.16
CA TYR A 2 5.75 -2.28 7.73
C TYR A 2 6.05 -1.16 6.75
N LEU A 3 5.03 -0.36 6.42
CA LEU A 3 5.12 0.73 5.44
C LEU A 3 4.70 2.02 6.12
N GLU A 4 5.59 3.01 6.12
CA GLU A 4 5.28 4.36 6.60
C GLU A 4 4.61 5.14 5.47
N ALA A 5 3.33 5.47 5.64
CA ALA A 5 2.51 6.14 4.64
C ALA A 5 1.49 7.08 5.33
N PRO A 6 1.03 8.14 4.64
CA PRO A 6 1.41 8.57 3.29
C PRO A 6 2.82 9.20 3.24
N VAL A 7 3.18 9.73 2.06
CA VAL A 7 4.40 10.54 1.91
C VAL A 7 4.49 11.62 3.00
N GLY A 8 5.67 11.77 3.59
CA GLY A 8 5.91 12.69 4.71
C GLY A 8 5.82 12.03 6.11
N VAL A 9 5.36 10.78 6.21
CA VAL A 9 5.35 10.04 7.48
C VAL A 9 6.67 9.31 7.70
N GLY A 10 7.28 9.53 8.89
CA GLY A 10 8.49 8.81 9.31
C GLY A 10 9.66 9.06 8.35
N PHE A 11 10.17 8.00 7.75
CA PHE A 11 11.25 8.03 6.76
C PHE A 11 10.77 8.09 5.31
N SER A 12 9.46 8.07 5.05
CA SER A 12 8.90 8.21 3.70
C SER A 12 8.86 9.68 3.27
N TYR A 13 9.52 10.03 2.16
CA TYR A 13 9.58 11.39 1.63
C TYR A 13 9.47 11.43 0.10
N SER A 14 9.17 12.61 -0.43
CA SER A 14 9.24 12.91 -1.87
C SER A 14 9.96 14.24 -2.09
N THR A 15 10.70 14.33 -3.19
CA THR A 15 11.39 15.55 -3.63
C THR A 15 10.50 16.43 -4.52
N ALA A 16 9.24 16.05 -4.74
CA ALA A 16 8.28 16.85 -5.49
C ALA A 16 7.90 18.13 -4.72
N PRO A 17 7.74 19.28 -5.42
CA PRO A 17 7.54 20.59 -4.79
C PRO A 17 6.18 20.74 -4.09
N SER A 18 5.18 19.95 -4.47
CA SER A 18 3.93 19.83 -3.73
C SER A 18 3.58 18.36 -3.55
N GLN A 19 3.04 18.05 -2.38
CA GLN A 19 2.50 16.75 -2.05
C GLN A 19 1.05 16.96 -1.64
N THR A 20 0.16 16.25 -2.30
CA THR A 20 -1.25 16.16 -1.92
C THR A 20 -1.51 14.75 -1.46
N TRP A 21 -2.13 14.60 -0.30
CA TRP A 21 -2.53 13.32 0.26
C TRP A 21 -4.03 13.36 0.56
N ASP A 22 -4.73 12.39 0.02
CA ASP A 22 -6.08 12.00 0.38
C ASP A 22 -6.11 10.47 0.47
N ASP A 23 -7.26 9.90 0.85
CA ASP A 23 -7.38 8.46 1.08
C ASP A 23 -7.16 7.66 -0.22
N ASP A 24 -7.69 8.14 -1.35
CA ASP A 24 -7.57 7.47 -2.65
C ASP A 24 -6.13 7.48 -3.15
N ARG A 25 -5.44 8.62 -3.03
CA ARG A 25 -4.03 8.77 -3.38
C ARG A 25 -3.15 7.90 -2.50
N THR A 26 -3.41 7.87 -1.20
CA THR A 26 -2.65 7.06 -0.24
C THR A 26 -2.82 5.57 -0.55
N ALA A 27 -4.04 5.12 -0.87
CA ALA A 27 -4.29 3.74 -1.29
C ALA A 27 -3.53 3.38 -2.57
N LEU A 28 -3.55 4.27 -3.58
CA LEU A 28 -2.85 4.05 -4.85
C LEU A 28 -1.32 4.00 -4.68
N ASP A 29 -0.75 4.91 -3.89
CA ASP A 29 0.69 4.92 -3.62
C ASP A 29 1.11 3.68 -2.80
N ASN A 30 0.31 3.25 -1.83
CA ASN A 30 0.54 2.00 -1.09
C ASN A 30 0.46 0.76 -1.99
N TYR A 31 -0.49 0.74 -2.94
CA TYR A 31 -0.59 -0.32 -3.95
C TYR A 31 0.67 -0.39 -4.81
N HIS A 32 1.17 0.75 -5.29
CA HIS A 32 2.44 0.80 -6.03
C HIS A 32 3.64 0.38 -5.19
N ALA A 33 3.69 0.77 -3.92
CA ALA A 33 4.74 0.35 -2.99
C ALA A 33 4.76 -1.19 -2.85
N LEU A 34 3.59 -1.84 -2.75
CA LEU A 34 3.48 -3.30 -2.72
C LEU A 34 3.95 -3.96 -4.03
N LEU A 35 3.61 -3.39 -5.20
CA LEU A 35 4.10 -3.90 -6.49
C LEU A 35 5.62 -3.79 -6.60
N HIS A 36 6.20 -2.68 -6.14
CA HIS A 36 7.65 -2.49 -6.12
C HIS A 36 8.35 -3.40 -5.11
N PHE A 37 7.71 -3.63 -3.95
CA PHE A 37 8.18 -4.60 -2.96
C PHE A 37 8.28 -6.00 -3.58
N LEU A 38 7.22 -6.51 -4.22
CA LEU A 38 7.26 -7.82 -4.88
C LEU A 38 8.25 -7.88 -6.04
N LYS A 39 8.42 -6.80 -6.79
CA LYS A 39 9.47 -6.73 -7.82
C LYS A 39 10.88 -6.86 -7.23
N LYS A 40 11.11 -6.29 -6.04
CA LYS A 40 12.40 -6.34 -5.36
C LYS A 40 12.62 -7.68 -4.63
N PHE A 41 11.55 -8.27 -4.10
CA PHE A 41 11.55 -9.51 -3.35
C PHE A 41 10.59 -10.53 -3.99
N PRO A 42 10.92 -11.04 -5.19
CA PRO A 42 10.04 -11.93 -5.96
C PRO A 42 9.75 -13.26 -5.26
N GLU A 43 10.56 -13.66 -4.28
CA GLU A 43 10.35 -14.86 -3.46
C GLU A 43 9.05 -14.83 -2.63
N TYR A 44 8.39 -13.66 -2.52
CA TYR A 44 7.09 -13.51 -1.88
C TYR A 44 5.90 -13.53 -2.86
N GLU A 45 6.14 -13.56 -4.18
CA GLU A 45 5.05 -13.67 -5.16
C GLU A 45 4.26 -14.98 -4.99
N GLY A 46 2.96 -14.92 -5.25
CA GLY A 46 2.04 -16.07 -5.12
C GLY A 46 1.72 -16.49 -3.68
N ARG A 47 2.25 -15.81 -2.66
CA ARG A 47 1.85 -16.03 -1.26
C ARG A 47 0.55 -15.29 -0.96
N ARG A 48 -0.25 -15.86 -0.04
CA ARG A 48 -1.43 -15.19 0.52
C ARG A 48 -1.04 -13.86 1.14
N LEU A 49 -1.72 -12.80 0.73
CA LEU A 49 -1.54 -11.44 1.25
C LEU A 49 -2.64 -11.11 2.26
N PHE A 50 -2.23 -10.62 3.42
CA PHE A 50 -3.11 -10.06 4.45
C PHE A 50 -2.69 -8.61 4.70
N VAL A 51 -3.66 -7.72 4.83
CA VAL A 51 -3.44 -6.31 5.14
C VAL A 51 -4.11 -5.98 6.46
N THR A 52 -3.34 -5.42 7.39
CA THR A 52 -3.79 -5.14 8.75
C THR A 52 -3.39 -3.73 9.15
N GLY A 53 -4.15 -3.10 10.04
CA GLY A 53 -3.82 -1.80 10.59
C GLY A 53 -4.70 -1.44 11.78
N GLU A 54 -4.38 -0.31 12.43
CA GLU A 54 -5.06 0.19 13.61
C GLU A 54 -5.48 1.66 13.40
N SER A 55 -6.50 2.12 14.15
CA SER A 55 -6.92 3.53 14.17
C SER A 55 -7.36 4.01 12.78
N TYR A 56 -6.74 5.05 12.22
CA TYR A 56 -7.08 5.57 10.89
C TYR A 56 -6.79 4.59 9.75
N ALA A 57 -6.02 3.52 10.01
CA ALA A 57 -5.92 2.42 9.07
C ALA A 57 -7.27 1.70 8.85
N GLY A 58 -8.29 1.94 9.69
CA GLY A 58 -9.68 1.59 9.37
C GLY A 58 -10.21 2.21 8.07
N VAL A 59 -9.58 3.29 7.57
CA VAL A 59 -9.81 3.88 6.25
C VAL A 59 -8.80 3.34 5.23
N TYR A 60 -7.51 3.29 5.57
CA TYR A 60 -6.46 2.85 4.66
C TYR A 60 -6.55 1.37 4.27
N VAL A 61 -6.94 0.50 5.20
CA VAL A 61 -7.05 -0.94 4.93
C VAL A 61 -8.17 -1.20 3.92
N PRO A 62 -9.42 -0.75 4.09
CA PRO A 62 -10.47 -1.01 3.10
C PRO A 62 -10.21 -0.36 1.73
N THR A 63 -9.67 0.86 1.68
CA THR A 63 -9.37 1.56 0.42
C THR A 63 -8.27 0.85 -0.37
N LEU A 64 -7.19 0.41 0.29
CA LEU A 64 -6.16 -0.42 -0.33
C LEU A 64 -6.69 -1.79 -0.74
N SER A 65 -7.48 -2.44 0.12
CA SER A 65 -8.09 -3.74 -0.15
C SER A 65 -8.92 -3.72 -1.44
N LEU A 66 -9.65 -2.64 -1.72
CA LEU A 66 -10.41 -2.48 -2.96
C LEU A 66 -9.51 -2.53 -4.20
N LEU A 67 -8.33 -1.88 -4.15
CA LEU A 67 -7.35 -1.93 -5.25
C LEU A 67 -6.73 -3.33 -5.40
N LEU A 68 -6.45 -4.00 -4.29
CA LEU A 68 -5.88 -5.34 -4.28
C LEU A 68 -6.85 -6.40 -4.83
N LEU A 69 -8.15 -6.33 -4.48
CA LEU A 69 -9.18 -7.22 -5.01
C LEU A 69 -9.35 -7.10 -6.53
N ASN A 70 -9.14 -5.91 -7.08
CA ASN A 70 -9.21 -5.66 -8.52
C ASN A 70 -7.92 -6.03 -9.28
N SER A 71 -6.89 -6.52 -8.57
CA SER A 71 -5.59 -6.85 -9.13
C SER A 71 -5.40 -8.36 -9.27
N SER A 72 -5.11 -8.84 -10.47
CA SER A 72 -4.79 -10.25 -10.71
C SER A 72 -3.40 -10.68 -10.21
N ARG A 73 -2.59 -9.73 -9.72
CA ARG A 73 -1.22 -10.00 -9.23
C ARG A 73 -1.17 -10.47 -7.78
N PHE A 74 -2.26 -10.32 -7.02
CA PHE A 74 -2.27 -10.65 -5.60
C PHE A 74 -3.31 -11.72 -5.30
N ASP A 75 -2.90 -12.77 -4.58
CA ASP A 75 -3.83 -13.64 -3.85
C ASP A 75 -4.20 -12.95 -2.54
N PHE A 76 -5.13 -12.00 -2.64
CA PHE A 76 -5.55 -11.15 -1.53
C PHE A 76 -6.81 -11.69 -0.87
N GLN A 77 -6.79 -11.78 0.47
CA GLN A 77 -7.90 -12.28 1.28
C GLN A 77 -8.36 -11.19 2.25
N VAL A 78 -9.68 -11.08 2.43
CA VAL A 78 -10.32 -10.15 3.37
C VAL A 78 -10.45 -10.78 4.75
#